data_AF-A0A543J7P0-F1
#
_entry.id   AF-A0A543J7P0-F1
#
_cell.length_a   1.000
_cell.length_b   1.000
_cell.length_c   1.000
_cell.angle_alpha   90.00
_cell.angle_beta   90.00
_cell.angle_gamma   90.00
#
_symmetry.space_group_name_H-M   'P 1'
#
loop_
_entity.id
_entity.type
_entity.pdbx_description
1 polymer ?
#
loop_
_entity_poly.entity_id
_entity_poly.type
_entity_poly.pdbx_seq_one_letter_code
_entity_poly.pdbx_strand_id
1 'polypeptide(L)'
;MSGNEERYGAGRTYDRSFGAPVIGPVMYTGAYPNLARTGDQVAVSLSLFGDRDGNVGYSRTTSARTALYRDGELVGENDSTGHGVFAVPPGPALFRARAEVTRAPEVSDFSTRIEVDWAFRSDTTTRERRLPMSVVRFTPGLDHTGSTPAYRPLTVPLVVDRQRGVDNPPLRHFRVDVSYDDGASWASLPVFGRAALVGNRAGTGTFVSLRVRADDGRDRELRQTVIRAYRLA
;
A
#
# COMPACT_ATOMS: atom_id res chain seq x y z
N MET A 1 17.57 6.82 2.45
CA MET A 1 18.12 6.75 1.08
C MET A 1 17.00 6.25 0.17
N SER A 2 16.79 6.86 -0.99
CA SER A 2 15.86 6.30 -1.99
C SER A 2 16.41 4.96 -2.48
N GLY A 3 15.56 3.94 -2.55
CA GLY A 3 15.93 2.62 -3.11
C GLY A 3 15.89 2.55 -4.64
N ASN A 4 15.57 3.66 -5.33
CA ASN A 4 15.38 3.72 -6.78
C ASN A 4 16.45 4.62 -7.41
N GLU A 5 16.94 4.24 -8.60
CA GLU A 5 17.90 5.05 -9.37
C GLU A 5 17.27 6.36 -9.86
N GLU A 6 18.00 7.47 -9.72
CA GLU A 6 17.56 8.79 -10.15
C GLU A 6 18.66 9.52 -10.90
N ARG A 7 18.26 10.36 -11.87
CA ARG A 7 19.18 11.20 -12.64
C ARG A 7 18.97 12.66 -12.27
N TYR A 8 20.06 13.34 -11.92
CA TYR A 8 20.06 14.77 -11.60
C TYR A 8 20.79 15.54 -12.69
N GLY A 9 20.14 16.57 -13.23
CA GLY A 9 20.79 17.55 -14.11
C GLY A 9 21.62 18.55 -13.32
N ALA A 10 22.83 18.84 -13.78
CA ALA A 10 23.73 19.82 -13.18
C ALA A 10 23.11 21.24 -13.16
N GLY A 11 23.38 22.01 -12.11
CA GLY A 11 22.93 23.41 -11.97
C GLY A 11 21.44 23.58 -11.63
N ARG A 12 20.72 22.50 -11.31
CA ARG A 12 19.31 22.56 -10.88
C ARG A 12 19.19 22.28 -9.38
N THR A 13 18.35 23.05 -8.71
CA THR A 13 17.90 22.77 -7.34
C THR A 13 16.69 21.84 -7.40
N TYR A 14 16.67 20.82 -6.54
CA TYR A 14 15.56 19.89 -6.42
C TYR A 14 15.12 19.87 -4.96
N ASP A 15 13.88 20.26 -4.71
CA ASP A 15 13.27 20.07 -3.38
C ASP A 15 12.91 18.60 -3.21
N ARG A 16 13.38 18.01 -2.12
CA ARG A 16 13.06 16.62 -1.75
C ARG A 16 12.49 16.57 -0.36
N SER A 17 11.35 15.92 -0.24
CA SER A 17 10.74 15.54 1.03
C SER A 17 10.86 14.03 1.17
N PHE A 18 11.59 13.57 2.18
CA PHE A 18 11.68 12.15 2.51
C PHE A 18 10.91 11.87 3.79
N GLY A 19 10.12 10.79 3.78
CA GLY A 19 9.48 10.28 5.00
C GLY A 19 8.30 11.11 5.52
N ALA A 20 7.83 12.09 4.76
CA ALA A 20 6.59 12.80 5.09
C ALA A 20 5.37 11.86 4.93
N PRO A 21 4.40 11.90 5.86
CA PRO A 21 3.15 11.18 5.69
C PRO A 21 2.42 11.64 4.40
N VAL A 22 1.60 10.80 3.79
CA VAL A 22 1.20 9.46 4.24
C VAL A 22 2.26 8.42 3.88
N ILE A 23 2.72 7.64 4.86
CA ILE A 23 3.62 6.50 4.62
C ILE A 23 2.76 5.26 4.36
N GLY A 24 3.07 4.53 3.29
CA GLY A 24 2.27 3.37 2.88
C GLY A 24 3.00 2.44 1.92
N PRO A 25 2.32 1.39 1.43
CA PRO A 25 2.92 0.46 0.51
C PRO A 25 3.39 1.13 -0.80
N VAL A 26 4.58 0.75 -1.26
CA VAL A 26 5.18 1.21 -2.52
C VAL A 26 5.87 0.03 -3.22
N MET A 27 5.84 0.03 -4.55
CA MET A 27 6.53 -1.01 -5.31
C MET A 27 8.02 -0.72 -5.49
N TYR A 28 8.80 -1.78 -5.46
CA TYR A 28 10.17 -1.77 -5.97
C TYR A 28 10.14 -1.61 -7.49
N THR A 29 10.97 -0.73 -8.04
CA THR A 29 11.04 -0.45 -9.49
C THR A 29 12.18 -1.18 -10.20
N GLY A 30 12.89 -2.08 -9.51
CA GLY A 30 14.05 -2.81 -10.02
C GLY A 30 13.73 -4.03 -10.89
N ALA A 31 14.77 -4.79 -11.22
CA ALA A 31 14.67 -5.98 -12.07
C ALA A 31 13.86 -7.12 -11.44
N TYR A 32 13.72 -7.17 -10.12
CA TYR A 32 12.98 -8.24 -9.44
C TYR A 32 11.46 -7.95 -9.40
N PRO A 33 10.61 -8.97 -9.52
CA PRO A 33 9.17 -8.81 -9.37
C PRO A 33 8.76 -8.56 -7.91
N ASN A 34 7.75 -7.72 -7.73
CA ASN A 34 7.03 -7.55 -6.46
C ASN A 34 6.05 -8.70 -6.20
N LEU A 35 5.49 -9.28 -7.26
CA LEU A 35 4.67 -10.49 -7.20
C LEU A 35 4.94 -11.36 -8.41
N ALA A 36 5.29 -12.63 -8.20
CA ALA A 36 5.54 -13.58 -9.28
C ALA A 36 5.21 -15.02 -8.90
N ARG A 37 5.05 -15.86 -9.93
CA ARG A 37 5.02 -17.31 -9.81
C ARG A 37 6.10 -17.96 -10.66
N THR A 38 6.80 -18.93 -10.10
CA THR A 38 7.80 -19.78 -10.77
C THR A 38 7.51 -21.22 -10.43
N GLY A 39 6.97 -22.00 -11.37
CA GLY A 39 6.47 -23.34 -11.07
C GLY A 39 5.36 -23.27 -10.03
N ASP A 40 5.64 -23.93 -8.92
CA ASP A 40 4.74 -24.08 -7.77
C ASP A 40 5.21 -23.24 -6.58
N GLN A 41 5.94 -22.15 -6.85
CA GLN A 41 6.30 -21.14 -5.85
C GLN A 41 5.70 -19.79 -6.22
N VAL A 42 5.06 -19.15 -5.25
CA VAL A 42 4.59 -17.76 -5.34
C VAL A 42 5.46 -16.88 -4.44
N ALA A 43 6.05 -15.85 -5.02
CA ALA A 43 6.91 -14.89 -4.33
C ALA A 43 6.22 -13.53 -4.23
N VAL A 44 6.23 -12.95 -3.03
CA VAL A 44 5.76 -11.59 -2.70
C VAL A 44 6.96 -10.79 -2.20
N SER A 45 7.11 -9.56 -2.69
CA SER A 45 8.16 -8.63 -2.27
C SER A 45 7.67 -7.20 -2.44
N LEU A 46 7.40 -6.51 -1.33
CA LEU A 46 6.88 -5.14 -1.35
C LEU A 46 7.35 -4.39 -0.12
N SER A 47 7.75 -3.12 -0.30
CA SER A 47 7.93 -2.24 0.85
C SER A 47 6.58 -1.74 1.34
N LEU A 48 6.31 -1.94 2.63
CA LEU A 48 5.16 -1.34 3.31
C LEU A 48 5.41 0.10 3.77
N PHE A 49 6.64 0.62 3.61
CA PHE A 49 7.04 1.93 4.08
C PHE A 49 7.63 2.77 2.94
N GLY A 50 6.77 3.32 2.09
CA GLY A 50 7.12 4.29 1.07
C GLY A 50 6.50 5.65 1.36
N ASP A 51 7.18 6.73 0.97
CA ASP A 51 6.64 8.08 1.06
C ASP A 51 5.74 8.44 -0.13
N ARG A 52 5.14 9.63 -0.05
CA ARG A 52 4.22 10.15 -1.07
C ARG A 52 4.83 10.24 -2.48
N ASP A 53 6.15 10.41 -2.58
CA ASP A 53 6.88 10.55 -3.85
C ASP A 53 7.30 9.18 -4.40
N GLY A 54 7.27 8.16 -3.55
CA GLY A 54 7.45 6.75 -3.92
C GLY A 54 8.85 6.26 -3.60
N ASN A 55 9.54 6.99 -2.73
CA ASN A 55 10.81 6.55 -2.21
C ASN A 55 10.56 5.39 -1.25
N VAL A 56 11.21 4.27 -1.52
CA VAL A 56 11.24 3.12 -0.63
C VAL A 56 11.96 3.50 0.66
N GLY A 57 11.38 3.10 1.79
CA GLY A 57 11.95 3.20 3.12
C GLY A 57 11.78 1.91 3.93
N TYR A 58 12.24 1.99 5.17
CA TYR A 58 12.18 0.93 6.17
C TYR A 58 11.84 1.53 7.53
N SER A 59 11.31 0.71 8.43
CA SER A 59 11.03 1.09 9.80
C SER A 59 11.37 -0.03 10.77
N ARG A 60 11.69 0.31 12.01
CA ARG A 60 11.57 -0.65 13.12
C ARG A 60 10.10 -0.98 13.34
N THR A 61 9.82 -2.25 13.59
CA THR A 61 8.47 -2.83 13.69
C THR A 61 8.40 -3.68 14.95
N THR A 62 7.24 -3.73 15.59
CA THR A 62 6.98 -4.63 16.72
C THR A 62 6.38 -5.95 16.26
N SER A 63 5.65 -5.95 15.15
CA SER A 63 5.16 -7.16 14.50
C SER A 63 5.03 -6.95 12.99
N ALA A 64 5.18 -8.03 12.24
CA ALA A 64 4.89 -8.08 10.82
C ALA A 64 4.39 -9.49 10.48
N ARG A 65 3.58 -9.59 9.43
CA ARG A 65 3.11 -10.87 8.89
C ARG A 65 2.90 -10.75 7.40
N THR A 66 3.43 -11.72 6.64
CA THR A 66 3.14 -11.91 5.23
C THR A 66 2.58 -13.31 5.04
N ALA A 67 1.40 -13.41 4.45
CA ALA A 67 0.68 -14.67 4.28
C ALA A 67 0.18 -14.83 2.84
N LEU A 68 0.13 -16.07 2.38
CA LEU A 68 -0.48 -16.44 1.11
C LEU A 68 -1.62 -17.44 1.37
N TYR A 69 -2.75 -17.20 0.72
CA TYR A 69 -3.91 -18.07 0.71
C TYR A 69 -4.19 -18.55 -0.70
N ARG A 70 -4.72 -19.77 -0.82
CA ARG A 70 -5.17 -20.41 -2.05
C ARG A 70 -6.61 -20.87 -1.85
N ASP A 71 -7.52 -20.39 -2.68
CA ASP A 71 -8.96 -20.69 -2.62
C ASP A 71 -9.59 -20.50 -1.22
N GLY A 72 -9.06 -19.52 -0.47
CA GLY A 72 -9.52 -19.18 0.89
C GLY A 72 -8.76 -19.89 2.01
N GLU A 73 -7.95 -20.90 1.71
CA GLU A 73 -7.16 -21.64 2.69
C GLU A 73 -5.74 -21.09 2.81
N LEU A 74 -5.19 -21.08 4.03
CA LEU A 74 -3.82 -20.62 4.27
C LEU A 74 -2.82 -21.61 3.68
N VAL A 75 -1.95 -21.13 2.78
CA VAL A 75 -0.83 -21.91 2.24
C VAL A 75 0.36 -21.82 3.18
N GLY A 76 0.65 -20.62 3.66
CA GLY A 76 1.77 -20.36 4.54
C GLY A 76 1.89 -18.89 4.91
N GLU A 77 2.67 -18.63 5.94
CA GLU A 77 2.93 -17.29 6.46
C GLU A 77 4.32 -17.20 7.08
N ASN A 78 4.80 -15.98 7.26
CA ASN A 78 6.04 -15.67 7.97
C ASN A 78 5.97 -14.26 8.58
N ASP A 79 6.92 -13.93 9.44
CA ASP A 79 6.98 -12.66 10.17
C ASP A 79 7.73 -11.53 9.42
N SER A 80 7.87 -11.63 8.09
CA SER A 80 8.54 -10.60 7.27
C SER A 80 7.58 -9.48 6.90
N THR A 81 8.14 -8.28 6.71
CA THR A 81 7.39 -7.08 6.30
C THR A 81 7.18 -7.05 4.78
N GLY A 82 6.13 -7.71 4.28
CA GLY A 82 5.78 -7.68 2.85
C GLY A 82 6.65 -8.57 1.96
N HIS A 83 7.33 -9.57 2.53
CA HIS A 83 8.20 -10.48 1.79
C HIS A 83 7.87 -11.95 2.10
N GLY A 84 7.96 -12.81 1.09
CA GLY A 84 7.81 -14.25 1.30
C GLY A 84 7.86 -15.05 0.01
N VAL A 85 8.28 -16.32 0.12
CA VAL A 85 8.20 -17.30 -0.95
C VAL A 85 7.44 -18.50 -0.41
N PHE A 86 6.37 -18.88 -1.09
CA PHE A 86 5.44 -19.90 -0.62
C PHE A 86 5.31 -21.00 -1.66
N ALA A 87 5.52 -22.25 -1.24
CA ALA A 87 5.20 -23.41 -2.07
C ALA A 87 3.69 -23.61 -2.10
N VAL A 88 3.11 -23.80 -3.28
CA VAL A 88 1.67 -23.97 -3.52
C VAL A 88 1.44 -25.27 -4.30
N PRO A 89 0.30 -25.96 -4.15
CA PRO A 89 -0.05 -27.05 -5.05
C PRO A 89 -0.09 -26.59 -6.52
N PRO A 90 0.25 -27.47 -7.49
CA PRO A 90 0.16 -27.14 -8.89
C PRO A 90 -1.29 -26.87 -9.33
N GLY A 91 -1.41 -26.13 -10.43
CA GLY A 91 -2.68 -25.82 -11.08
C GLY A 91 -3.24 -24.42 -10.81
N PRO A 92 -4.38 -24.10 -11.46
CA PRO A 92 -5.03 -22.81 -11.38
C PRO A 92 -5.76 -22.66 -10.05
N ALA A 93 -5.67 -21.48 -9.45
CA ALA A 93 -6.41 -21.14 -8.24
C ALA A 93 -6.63 -19.62 -8.12
N LEU A 94 -7.53 -19.23 -7.22
CA LEU A 94 -7.62 -17.87 -6.72
C LEU A 94 -6.67 -17.72 -5.52
N PHE A 95 -5.71 -16.82 -5.64
CA PHE A 95 -4.77 -16.53 -4.58
C PHE A 95 -5.14 -15.22 -3.88
N ARG A 96 -4.81 -15.16 -2.60
CA ARG A 96 -4.84 -13.94 -1.81
C ARG A 96 -3.52 -13.76 -1.09
N ALA A 97 -2.77 -12.72 -1.40
CA ALA A 97 -1.57 -12.35 -0.66
C ALA A 97 -1.92 -11.23 0.32
N ARG A 98 -1.50 -11.36 1.57
CA ARG A 98 -1.75 -10.37 2.62
C ARG A 98 -0.43 -10.02 3.31
N ALA A 99 -0.18 -8.73 3.50
CA ALA A 99 0.91 -8.24 4.30
C ALA A 99 0.39 -7.23 5.32
N GLU A 100 0.82 -7.37 6.58
CA GLU A 100 0.48 -6.47 7.67
C GLU A 100 1.71 -6.18 8.52
N VAL A 101 1.79 -4.95 9.02
CA VAL A 101 2.90 -4.50 9.86
C VAL A 101 2.42 -3.53 10.92
N THR A 102 2.97 -3.68 12.12
CA THR A 102 2.83 -2.72 13.23
C THR A 102 4.18 -2.07 13.46
N ARG A 103 4.20 -0.74 13.34
CA ARG A 103 5.39 0.08 13.53
C ARG A 103 5.73 0.15 15.02
N ALA A 104 7.03 0.22 15.34
CA ALA A 104 7.44 0.45 16.72
C ALA A 104 7.00 1.87 17.15
N PRO A 105 6.33 2.02 18.31
CA PRO A 105 5.68 3.27 18.70
C PRO A 105 6.67 4.44 18.89
N GLU A 106 7.92 4.16 19.24
CA GLU A 106 8.97 5.16 19.40
C GLU A 106 9.49 5.76 18.08
N VAL A 107 9.08 5.22 16.92
CA VAL A 107 9.59 5.66 15.61
C VAL A 107 8.78 6.82 15.04
N SER A 108 7.44 6.75 15.13
CA SER A 108 6.55 7.74 14.53
C SER A 108 5.11 7.54 15.00
N ASP A 109 4.39 8.63 15.20
CA ASP A 109 2.94 8.62 15.42
C ASP A 109 2.13 8.35 14.14
N PHE A 110 2.77 8.36 12.96
CA PHE A 110 2.13 8.15 11.67
C PHE A 110 2.33 6.74 11.13
N SER A 111 1.30 6.24 10.45
CA SER A 111 1.34 4.94 9.75
C SER A 111 1.72 3.81 10.71
N THR A 112 1.11 3.84 11.91
CA THR A 112 1.42 2.96 13.05
C THR A 112 1.06 1.50 12.76
N ARG A 113 0.06 1.29 11.89
CA ARG A 113 -0.29 0.00 11.32
C ARG A 113 -0.62 0.14 9.85
N ILE A 114 -0.08 -0.76 9.04
CA ILE A 114 -0.34 -0.82 7.60
C ILE A 114 -0.78 -2.25 7.28
N GLU A 115 -1.86 -2.36 6.52
CA GLU A 115 -2.35 -3.64 5.99
C GLU A 115 -2.56 -3.50 4.50
N VAL A 116 -2.23 -4.55 3.76
CA VAL A 116 -2.50 -4.63 2.34
C VAL A 116 -2.78 -6.06 1.92
N ASP A 117 -3.71 -6.20 0.99
CA ASP A 117 -4.30 -7.47 0.60
C ASP A 117 -4.62 -7.45 -0.89
N TRP A 118 -4.14 -8.46 -1.61
CA TRP A 118 -4.35 -8.61 -3.05
C TRP A 118 -5.01 -9.94 -3.36
N ALA A 119 -6.12 -9.91 -4.09
CA ALA A 119 -6.68 -11.08 -4.75
C ALA A 119 -6.23 -11.13 -6.22
N PHE A 120 -5.77 -12.30 -6.68
CA PHE A 120 -5.35 -12.52 -8.06
C PHE A 120 -5.47 -13.99 -8.46
N ARG A 121 -5.70 -14.26 -9.74
CA ARG A 121 -5.63 -15.63 -10.29
C ARG A 121 -4.23 -15.95 -10.78
N SER A 122 -3.81 -17.19 -10.58
CA SER A 122 -2.58 -17.72 -11.18
C SER A 122 -2.70 -19.23 -11.40
N ASP A 123 -1.96 -19.73 -12.38
CA ASP A 123 -1.74 -21.16 -12.64
C ASP A 123 -0.24 -21.46 -12.58
N THR A 124 0.15 -22.73 -12.48
CA THR A 124 1.53 -23.20 -12.55
C THR A 124 2.21 -22.66 -13.81
N THR A 125 3.45 -22.21 -13.66
CA THR A 125 4.23 -21.62 -14.76
C THR A 125 5.52 -22.40 -14.98
N THR A 126 5.96 -22.53 -16.23
CA THR A 126 7.22 -23.22 -16.54
C THR A 126 8.48 -22.37 -16.31
N ARG A 127 8.30 -21.06 -16.17
CA ARG A 127 9.35 -20.06 -15.89
C ARG A 127 8.78 -18.96 -15.01
N GLU A 128 9.65 -18.11 -14.46
CA GLU A 128 9.20 -16.94 -13.69
C GLU A 128 8.22 -16.10 -14.50
N ARG A 129 7.07 -15.84 -13.89
CA ARG A 129 6.01 -15.00 -14.43
C ARG A 129 5.61 -13.96 -13.39
N ARG A 130 5.83 -12.70 -13.71
CA ARG A 130 5.23 -11.56 -13.00
C ARG A 130 3.72 -11.72 -12.98
N LEU A 131 3.11 -11.47 -11.82
CA LEU A 131 1.66 -11.45 -11.64
C LEU A 131 1.16 -10.02 -11.46
N PRO A 132 -0.09 -9.69 -11.83
CA PRO A 132 -0.60 -8.34 -11.66
C PRO A 132 -0.65 -7.95 -10.18
N MET A 133 -0.06 -6.81 -9.82
CA MET A 133 -0.05 -6.26 -8.46
C MET A 133 -0.13 -4.73 -8.53
N SER A 134 -0.90 -4.13 -7.63
CA SER A 134 -1.04 -2.68 -7.54
C SER A 134 -1.09 -2.24 -6.09
N VAL A 135 -0.63 -1.03 -5.80
CA VAL A 135 -0.82 -0.36 -4.51
C VAL A 135 -1.38 1.04 -4.74
N VAL A 136 -1.96 1.64 -3.70
CA VAL A 136 -2.52 3.00 -3.79
C VAL A 136 -1.79 3.89 -2.79
N ARG A 137 -1.09 4.90 -3.28
CA ARG A 137 -0.51 5.94 -2.43
C ARG A 137 -1.52 7.06 -2.23
N PHE A 138 -1.80 7.39 -0.96
CA PHE A 138 -2.56 8.57 -0.59
C PHE A 138 -1.62 9.78 -0.58
N THR A 139 -1.94 10.82 -1.34
CA THR A 139 -1.04 11.97 -1.54
C THR A 139 -1.67 13.32 -1.20
N PRO A 140 -2.26 13.49 0.00
CA PRO A 140 -2.86 14.76 0.40
C PRO A 140 -1.82 15.88 0.47
N GLY A 141 -2.29 17.12 0.28
CA GLY A 141 -1.51 18.31 0.60
C GLY A 141 -1.46 18.52 2.11
N LEU A 142 -0.34 18.14 2.74
CA LEU A 142 -0.08 18.31 4.17
C LEU A 142 1.02 19.34 4.40
N ASP A 143 1.04 19.93 5.59
CA ASP A 143 2.18 20.72 6.06
C ASP A 143 3.39 19.84 6.43
N HIS A 144 4.51 20.48 6.75
CA HIS A 144 5.77 19.82 7.11
C HIS A 144 5.70 18.93 8.37
N THR A 145 4.65 19.07 9.18
CA THR A 145 4.41 18.23 10.37
C THR A 145 3.47 17.06 10.10
N GLY A 146 3.02 16.89 8.84
CA GLY A 146 2.04 15.89 8.45
C GLY A 146 0.61 16.27 8.79
N SER A 147 0.31 17.57 8.87
CA SER A 147 -0.97 18.09 9.31
C SER A 147 -1.76 18.85 8.25
N THR A 148 -3.06 18.96 8.50
CA THR A 148 -4.03 19.74 7.70
C THR A 148 -5.08 20.32 8.66
N PRO A 149 -5.74 21.46 8.34
CA PRO A 149 -6.72 22.05 9.25
C PRO A 149 -7.89 21.12 9.60
N ALA A 150 -8.25 21.09 10.89
CA ALA A 150 -9.46 20.47 11.41
C ALA A 150 -10.74 21.11 10.80
N TYR A 151 -11.81 20.33 10.66
CA TYR A 151 -13.11 20.76 10.14
C TYR A 151 -13.08 21.40 8.74
N ARG A 152 -12.02 21.16 7.95
CA ARG A 152 -11.88 21.67 6.58
C ARG A 152 -11.79 20.51 5.59
N PRO A 153 -12.60 20.52 4.51
CA PRO A 153 -12.52 19.51 3.49
C PRO A 153 -11.11 19.44 2.87
N LEU A 154 -10.64 18.22 2.65
CA LEU A 154 -9.36 17.92 2.02
C LEU A 154 -9.59 16.92 0.89
N THR A 155 -9.08 17.24 -0.29
CA THR A 155 -9.02 16.27 -1.39
C THR A 155 -7.77 15.41 -1.21
N VAL A 156 -7.95 14.09 -1.25
CA VAL A 156 -6.88 13.10 -1.14
C VAL A 156 -6.73 12.37 -2.47
N PRO A 157 -5.71 12.71 -3.29
CA PRO A 157 -5.44 11.98 -4.52
C PRO A 157 -4.96 10.54 -4.26
N LEU A 158 -5.42 9.62 -5.10
CA LEU A 158 -5.14 8.19 -5.09
C LEU A 158 -4.21 7.84 -6.25
N VAL A 159 -2.91 7.74 -5.96
CA VAL A 159 -1.90 7.39 -6.96
C VAL A 159 -1.75 5.87 -7.01
N VAL A 160 -2.28 5.26 -8.07
CA VAL A 160 -2.14 3.81 -8.31
C VAL A 160 -0.76 3.54 -8.87
N ASP A 161 0.08 2.88 -8.10
CA ASP A 161 1.32 2.28 -8.58
C ASP A 161 1.01 0.85 -9.08
N ARG A 162 1.65 0.43 -10.17
CA ARG A 162 1.40 -0.86 -10.84
C ARG A 162 2.69 -1.58 -11.14
N GLN A 163 2.71 -2.89 -10.88
CA GLN A 163 3.84 -3.72 -11.27
C GLN A 163 4.02 -3.65 -12.78
N ARG A 164 5.25 -3.31 -13.20
CA ARG A 164 5.67 -3.22 -14.60
C ARG A 164 6.06 -4.60 -15.13
N GLY A 165 6.10 -4.76 -16.45
CA GLY A 165 6.53 -6.01 -17.11
C GLY A 165 5.50 -7.14 -17.09
N VAL A 166 4.23 -6.83 -16.79
CA VAL A 166 3.10 -7.75 -16.85
C VAL A 166 1.87 -6.99 -17.35
N ASP A 167 0.94 -7.68 -18.02
CA ASP A 167 -0.37 -7.11 -18.26
C ASP A 167 -1.08 -6.90 -16.92
N ASN A 168 -1.23 -5.62 -16.55
CA ASN A 168 -1.82 -5.21 -15.29
C ASN A 168 -2.92 -4.18 -15.57
N PRO A 169 -4.11 -4.63 -16.02
CA PRO A 169 -5.20 -3.73 -16.35
C PRO A 169 -5.57 -2.86 -15.15
N PRO A 170 -5.97 -1.59 -15.37
CA PRO A 170 -6.17 -0.62 -14.32
C PRO A 170 -7.33 -1.02 -13.39
N LEU A 171 -7.17 -0.71 -12.11
CA LEU A 171 -8.27 -0.70 -11.15
C LEU A 171 -9.30 0.36 -11.56
N ARG A 172 -10.59 0.05 -11.40
CA ARG A 172 -11.72 0.84 -11.91
C ARG A 172 -12.61 1.37 -10.80
N HIS A 173 -13.00 0.50 -9.88
CA HIS A 173 -13.95 0.84 -8.82
C HIS A 173 -13.16 1.15 -7.56
N PHE A 174 -13.29 2.36 -7.02
CA PHE A 174 -12.60 2.77 -5.80
C PHE A 174 -13.63 3.07 -4.72
N ARG A 175 -13.42 2.48 -3.54
CA ARG A 175 -14.13 2.83 -2.30
C ARG A 175 -13.08 3.24 -1.29
N VAL A 176 -13.25 4.42 -0.70
CA VAL A 176 -12.35 4.92 0.34
C VAL A 176 -13.16 5.21 1.58
N ASP A 177 -12.65 4.76 2.72
CA ASP A 177 -13.21 5.01 4.03
C ASP A 177 -12.21 5.81 4.88
N VAL A 178 -12.75 6.62 5.78
CA VAL A 178 -12.00 7.37 6.79
C VAL A 178 -12.33 6.87 8.18
N SER A 179 -11.34 6.92 9.07
CA SER A 179 -11.52 6.71 10.51
C SER A 179 -10.82 7.84 11.27
N TYR A 180 -11.39 8.23 12.41
CA TYR A 180 -10.86 9.23 13.34
C TYR A 180 -10.54 8.62 14.73
N ASP A 181 -10.60 7.29 14.83
CA ASP A 181 -10.47 6.49 16.06
C ASP A 181 -9.54 5.28 15.84
N ASP A 182 -8.45 5.50 15.11
CA ASP A 182 -7.42 4.49 14.82
C ASP A 182 -7.94 3.18 14.19
N GLY A 183 -9.01 3.28 13.41
CA GLY A 183 -9.60 2.18 12.64
C GLY A 183 -10.69 1.40 13.38
N ALA A 184 -11.13 1.84 14.55
CA ALA A 184 -12.22 1.20 15.29
C ALA A 184 -13.58 1.36 14.57
N SER A 185 -13.84 2.51 13.95
CA SER A 185 -15.01 2.75 13.11
C SER A 185 -14.64 3.42 11.78
N TRP A 186 -15.44 3.17 10.74
CA TRP A 186 -15.14 3.63 9.38
C TRP A 186 -16.35 4.30 8.74
N ALA A 187 -16.14 5.44 8.09
CA ALA A 187 -17.14 6.15 7.32
C ALA A 187 -16.72 6.25 5.85
N SER A 188 -17.62 5.93 4.92
CA SER A 188 -17.32 6.00 3.49
C SER A 188 -17.24 7.44 2.98
N LEU A 189 -16.29 7.67 2.07
CA LEU A 189 -16.03 8.97 1.46
C LEU A 189 -16.60 9.05 0.04
N PRO A 190 -17.02 10.24 -0.41
CA PRO A 190 -17.19 10.51 -1.83
C PRO A 190 -15.86 10.33 -2.58
N VAL A 191 -15.90 9.60 -3.70
CA VAL A 191 -14.76 9.39 -4.60
C VAL A 191 -15.09 9.95 -5.97
N PHE A 192 -14.27 10.88 -6.46
CA PHE A 192 -14.39 11.50 -7.77
C PHE A 192 -13.16 11.13 -8.60
N GLY A 193 -13.34 10.22 -9.56
CA GLY A 193 -12.22 9.66 -10.34
C GLY A 193 -11.21 8.97 -9.42
N ARG A 194 -10.01 9.54 -9.29
CA ARG A 194 -8.93 9.04 -8.43
C ARG A 194 -8.65 9.95 -7.24
N ALA A 195 -9.68 10.57 -6.68
CA ALA A 195 -9.55 11.40 -5.49
C ALA A 195 -10.71 11.16 -4.53
N ALA A 196 -10.42 11.06 -3.24
CA ALA A 196 -11.42 11.00 -2.18
C ALA A 196 -11.57 12.38 -1.52
N LEU A 197 -12.79 12.76 -1.16
CA LEU A 197 -13.05 14.00 -0.42
C LEU A 197 -13.23 13.69 1.07
N VAL A 198 -12.26 14.07 1.90
CA VAL A 198 -12.32 13.89 3.35
C VAL A 198 -12.84 15.17 3.99
N GLY A 199 -13.89 15.09 4.81
CA GLY A 199 -14.44 16.27 5.47
C GLY A 199 -13.67 16.76 6.71
N ASN A 200 -12.67 16.00 7.17
CA ASN A 200 -11.90 16.23 8.41
C ASN A 200 -12.79 16.60 9.60
N ARG A 201 -13.83 15.81 9.85
CA ARG A 201 -14.90 16.10 10.83
C ARG A 201 -14.50 15.72 12.27
N ALA A 202 -13.33 16.14 12.72
CA ALA A 202 -12.82 15.91 14.07
C ALA A 202 -11.94 17.08 14.53
N GLY A 203 -11.63 17.11 15.83
CA GLY A 203 -10.85 18.18 16.46
C GLY A 203 -9.36 18.16 16.15
N THR A 204 -8.68 19.24 16.51
CA THR A 204 -7.21 19.34 16.50
C THR A 204 -6.56 18.21 17.30
N GLY A 205 -5.44 17.69 16.80
CA GLY A 205 -4.72 16.57 17.40
C GLY A 205 -5.24 15.19 17.00
N THR A 206 -6.44 15.10 16.41
CA THR A 206 -6.98 13.82 15.93
C THR A 206 -6.20 13.30 14.72
N PHE A 207 -5.84 12.02 14.74
CA PHE A 207 -5.28 11.35 13.58
C PHE A 207 -6.37 10.83 12.66
N VAL A 208 -6.11 10.93 11.36
CA VAL A 208 -6.98 10.41 10.32
C VAL A 208 -6.38 9.12 9.78
N SER A 209 -7.14 8.04 9.79
CA SER A 209 -6.79 6.76 9.16
C SER A 209 -7.56 6.59 7.86
N LEU A 210 -6.94 5.96 6.86
CA LEU A 210 -7.52 5.79 5.54
C LEU A 210 -7.50 4.31 5.14
N ARG A 211 -8.59 3.85 4.54
CA ARG A 211 -8.66 2.53 3.91
C ARG A 211 -9.22 2.68 2.50
N VAL A 212 -8.63 1.97 1.55
CA VAL A 212 -9.12 1.88 0.18
C VAL A 212 -9.39 0.42 -0.19
N ARG A 213 -10.50 0.19 -0.87
CA ARG A 213 -10.79 -1.02 -1.64
C ARG A 213 -10.87 -0.62 -3.10
N ALA A 214 -10.16 -1.34 -3.95
CA ALA A 214 -10.20 -1.11 -5.39
C ALA A 214 -10.14 -2.41 -6.18
N ASP A 215 -10.94 -2.52 -7.25
CA ASP A 215 -11.02 -3.72 -8.08
C ASP A 215 -11.11 -3.40 -9.57
N ASP A 216 -10.88 -4.40 -10.41
CA ASP A 216 -10.97 -4.29 -11.87
C ASP A 216 -12.31 -4.73 -12.47
N GLY A 217 -13.30 -5.09 -11.63
CA GLY A 217 -14.60 -5.64 -12.03
C GLY A 217 -14.58 -7.11 -12.42
N ARG A 218 -13.47 -7.83 -12.18
CA ARG A 218 -13.34 -9.27 -12.42
C ARG A 218 -12.88 -9.96 -11.14
N ASP A 219 -11.66 -10.48 -11.12
CA ASP A 219 -11.14 -11.31 -10.03
C ASP A 219 -9.97 -10.64 -9.29
N ARG A 220 -9.63 -9.38 -9.62
CA ARG A 220 -8.52 -8.66 -9.00
C ARG A 220 -9.04 -7.59 -8.08
N GLU A 221 -8.63 -7.68 -6.83
CA GLU A 221 -9.03 -6.77 -5.77
C GLU A 221 -7.80 -6.38 -4.94
N LEU A 222 -7.72 -5.11 -4.59
CA LEU A 222 -6.78 -4.53 -3.64
C LEU A 222 -7.58 -4.01 -2.44
N ARG A 223 -7.15 -4.36 -1.23
CA ARG A 223 -7.52 -3.64 0.00
C ARG A 223 -6.26 -3.12 0.66
N GLN A 224 -6.29 -1.88 1.11
CA GLN A 224 -5.15 -1.28 1.79
C GLN A 224 -5.66 -0.37 2.91
N THR A 225 -5.05 -0.49 4.09
CA THR A 225 -5.35 0.33 5.27
C THR A 225 -4.06 0.97 5.76
N VAL A 226 -4.13 2.27 6.07
CA VAL A 226 -3.06 3.01 6.77
C VAL A 226 -3.67 3.68 7.99
N ILE A 227 -3.27 3.22 9.17
CA ILE A 227 -3.68 3.80 10.46
C ILE A 227 -2.82 5.02 10.76
N ARG A 228 -3.46 6.13 11.16
CA ARG A 228 -2.84 7.44 11.36
C ARG A 228 -2.06 7.91 10.12
N ALA A 229 -2.77 8.03 9.00
CA ALA A 229 -2.24 8.52 7.74
C ALA A 229 -1.76 9.98 7.83
N TYR A 230 -2.50 10.86 8.50
CA TYR A 230 -2.13 12.25 8.78
C TYR A 230 -2.83 12.76 10.04
N ARG A 231 -2.55 14.00 10.47
CA ARG A 231 -3.11 14.61 11.69
C ARG A 231 -3.90 15.88 11.39
N LEU A 232 -4.95 16.15 12.15
CA LEU A 232 -5.69 17.41 12.10
C LEU A 232 -5.05 18.47 13.02
N ALA A 233 -4.90 19.69 12.52
CA ALA A 233 -4.36 20.85 13.24
C ALA A 233 -5.43 21.94 13.42
#